data_AF-W3A0M0-F1
#
_entry.id   AF-W3A0M0-F1
#
_cell.length_a   1.000
_cell.length_b   1.000
_cell.length_c   1.000
_cell.angle_alpha   90.00
_cell.angle_beta   90.00
_cell.angle_gamma   90.00
#
_symmetry.space_group_name_H-M   'P 1'
#
loop_
_entity.id
_entity.type
_entity.pdbx_description
1 polymer ?
#
loop_
_entity_poly.entity_id
_entity_poly.type
_entity_poly.pdbx_seq_one_letter_code
_entity_poly.pdbx_strand_id
1 'polypeptide(L)'
;MRNLDAVLPPASDGVYHLIVTDQFYTSVQLAYQLLQRQVYCVGTIQGDKQGFCNAIGEKNRDRPRSIPHGTTRMAVAKNCPSMTSLVWWDRRPVQLLGTGGSRRMESCFRWRPGGVHAEVPCPSMMRDYHRWMGGVDVHDQLRLQRYSLQQQTKCKKYYKAVFLGLVDIAIVNAYVVFRDVQKQREAKPQTHAEFLMHLQAQMLEVTEEDFAQRQPQVDTTVAIRTLPDEHVPRQNPDFQIVNGQRKRRQRQCKVCSNRKRCVGERRATKIFVQGVVHQTKHERICAIRYGLTTRRIH
;
A
#
# COMPACT_ATOMS: atom_id res chain seq x y z
N MET A 1 8.88 -9.80 7.86
CA MET A 1 7.79 -9.28 7.00
C MET A 1 7.98 -9.80 5.57
N ARG A 2 6.91 -10.11 4.82
CA ARG A 2 7.04 -10.81 3.51
C ARG A 2 7.25 -9.92 2.28
N ASN A 3 7.05 -8.60 2.36
CA ASN A 3 7.04 -7.70 1.19
C ASN A 3 7.84 -6.39 1.38
N LEU A 4 8.80 -6.33 2.31
CA LEU A 4 9.58 -5.10 2.52
C LEU A 4 10.35 -4.69 1.26
N ASP A 5 10.88 -5.67 0.51
CA ASP A 5 11.67 -5.44 -0.69
C ASP A 5 10.82 -4.90 -1.87
N ALA A 6 9.49 -5.00 -1.79
CA ALA A 6 8.56 -4.43 -2.78
C ALA A 6 8.14 -2.99 -2.45
N VAL A 7 8.33 -2.55 -1.21
CA VAL A 7 7.91 -1.23 -0.72
C VAL A 7 9.10 -0.28 -0.61
N LEU A 8 10.27 -0.81 -0.26
CA LEU A 8 11.49 -0.03 -0.13
C LEU A 8 12.16 0.14 -1.49
N PRO A 9 12.66 1.35 -1.81
CA PRO A 9 13.50 1.54 -2.98
C PRO A 9 14.79 0.71 -2.82
N PRO A 10 15.45 0.34 -3.94
CA PRO A 10 16.75 -0.32 -3.88
C PRO A 10 17.75 0.55 -3.12
N ALA A 11 18.58 -0.10 -2.30
CA ALA A 11 19.62 0.59 -1.53
C ALA A 11 20.55 1.33 -2.49
N SER A 12 20.82 2.60 -2.18
CA SER A 12 21.76 3.45 -2.92
C SER A 12 22.78 4.01 -1.93
N ASP A 13 24.06 3.98 -2.30
CA ASP A 13 25.12 4.45 -1.42
C ASP A 13 24.93 5.93 -1.04
N GLY A 14 25.08 6.22 0.26
CA GLY A 14 24.85 7.55 0.82
C GLY A 14 23.38 7.95 0.99
N VAL A 15 22.42 7.12 0.58
CA VAL A 15 20.99 7.35 0.79
C VAL A 15 20.48 6.48 1.95
N TYR A 16 19.91 7.12 2.95
CA TYR A 16 19.35 6.44 4.11
C TYR A 16 17.86 6.74 4.25
N HIS A 17 17.09 5.71 4.60
CA HIS A 17 15.65 5.82 4.79
C HIS A 17 15.28 5.71 6.26
N LEU A 18 14.37 6.57 6.70
CA LEU A 18 13.75 6.51 8.03
C LEU A 18 12.28 6.16 7.88
N ILE A 19 11.85 5.06 8.50
CA ILE A 19 10.45 4.69 8.62
C ILE A 19 9.93 5.15 9.98
N VAL A 20 8.88 5.98 9.96
CA VAL A 20 8.19 6.39 11.18
C VAL A 20 6.92 5.55 11.34
N THR A 21 6.80 4.84 12.45
CA THR A 21 5.69 3.90 12.71
C THR A 21 4.91 4.27 13.95
N ASP A 22 3.61 3.95 13.92
CA ASP A 22 2.76 4.04 15.10
C ASP A 22 3.03 2.89 16.09
N GLN A 23 2.29 2.89 17.19
CA GLN A 23 2.36 1.87 18.23
C GLN A 23 2.00 0.46 17.72
N PHE A 24 1.08 0.36 16.76
CA PHE A 24 0.59 -0.91 16.24
C PHE A 24 1.69 -1.65 15.47
N TYR A 25 2.39 -0.96 14.56
CA TYR A 25 3.41 -1.54 13.70
C TYR A 25 4.78 -1.70 14.37
N THR A 26 5.10 -0.88 15.38
CA THR A 26 6.43 -0.90 15.99
C THR A 26 6.69 -2.17 16.80
N SER A 27 7.82 -2.83 16.55
CA SER A 27 8.32 -3.96 17.35
C SER A 27 9.85 -4.07 17.26
N VAL A 28 10.46 -4.72 18.25
CA VAL A 28 11.92 -4.93 18.27
C VAL A 28 12.38 -5.80 17.10
N GLN A 29 11.64 -6.87 16.79
CA GLN A 29 11.95 -7.72 15.64
C GLN A 29 11.92 -6.95 14.31
N LEU A 30 10.92 -6.05 14.14
CA LEU A 30 10.85 -5.21 12.95
C LEU A 30 12.06 -4.27 12.85
N ALA A 31 12.42 -3.61 13.97
CA ALA A 31 13.56 -2.71 14.01
C ALA A 31 14.87 -3.40 13.60
N TYR A 32 15.09 -4.65 14.03
CA TYR A 32 16.22 -5.46 13.57
C TYR A 32 16.18 -5.74 12.07
N GLN A 33 15.03 -6.16 11.53
CA GLN A 33 14.88 -6.50 10.11
C GLN A 33 15.08 -5.30 9.18
N LEU A 34 14.67 -4.11 9.62
CA LEU A 34 14.88 -2.86 8.89
C LEU A 34 16.35 -2.44 8.95
N LEU A 35 16.97 -2.51 10.13
CA LEU A 35 18.36 -2.12 10.30
C LEU A 35 19.32 -2.99 9.47
N GLN A 36 19.04 -4.29 9.34
CA GLN A 36 19.79 -5.20 8.44
C GLN A 36 19.74 -4.78 6.97
N ARG A 37 18.73 -3.99 6.58
CA ARG A 37 18.55 -3.45 5.22
C ARG A 37 19.02 -2.00 5.09
N GLN A 38 19.79 -1.48 6.06
CA GLN A 38 20.17 -0.06 6.12
C GLN A 38 18.97 0.89 6.15
N VAL A 39 17.83 0.42 6.67
CA VAL A 39 16.63 1.23 6.89
C VAL A 39 16.46 1.49 8.38
N TYR A 40 16.46 2.76 8.74
CA TYR A 40 16.25 3.20 10.10
C TYR A 40 14.77 3.28 10.41
N CYS A 41 14.41 3.13 11.68
CA CYS A 41 13.03 3.31 12.10
C CYS A 41 12.95 4.08 13.41
N VAL A 42 11.85 4.78 13.60
CA VAL A 42 11.47 5.36 14.89
C VAL A 42 9.96 5.22 15.06
N GLY A 43 9.52 4.75 16.22
CA GLY A 43 8.10 4.60 16.46
C GLY A 43 7.77 4.49 17.93
N THR A 44 6.53 4.82 18.25
CA THR A 44 5.99 4.54 19.58
C THR A 44 5.84 3.04 19.76
N ILE A 45 6.07 2.52 20.96
CA ILE A 45 5.99 1.08 21.24
C ILE A 45 5.21 0.85 22.53
N GLN A 46 4.43 -0.23 22.55
CA GLN A 46 3.78 -0.67 23.77
C GLN A 46 4.81 -1.30 24.70
N GLY A 47 4.83 -0.90 25.98
CA GLY A 47 5.84 -1.34 26.94
C GLY A 47 5.84 -2.84 27.26
N ASP A 48 4.77 -3.56 26.90
CA ASP A 48 4.64 -5.01 27.05
C ASP A 48 5.08 -5.81 25.81
N LYS A 49 5.50 -5.14 24.72
CA LYS A 49 5.98 -5.83 23.52
C LYS A 49 7.28 -6.58 23.82
N GLN A 50 7.36 -7.80 23.30
CA GLN A 50 8.54 -8.65 23.46
C GLN A 50 9.81 -7.95 22.95
N GLY A 51 10.86 -8.02 23.77
CA GLY A 51 12.17 -7.43 23.48
C GLY A 51 12.30 -5.96 23.90
N PHE A 52 11.22 -5.28 24.29
CA PHE A 52 11.32 -3.94 24.84
C PHE A 52 12.00 -3.96 26.22
N CYS A 53 12.71 -2.90 26.57
CA CYS A 53 13.52 -2.87 27.78
C CYS A 53 12.66 -2.65 29.03
N ASN A 54 12.37 -3.74 29.74
CA ASN A 54 11.59 -3.72 30.99
C ASN A 54 12.17 -2.80 32.08
N ALA A 55 13.48 -2.54 32.06
CA ALA A 55 14.13 -1.68 33.05
C ALA A 55 13.70 -0.20 32.92
N ILE A 56 13.36 0.26 31.72
CA ILE A 56 12.87 1.62 31.48
C ILE A 56 11.37 1.68 31.22
N GLY A 57 10.73 0.55 30.93
CA GLY A 57 9.31 0.49 30.62
C GLY A 57 8.45 1.10 31.72
N GLU A 58 7.48 1.90 31.29
CA GLU A 58 6.62 2.63 32.20
C GLU A 58 5.19 2.09 32.13
N LYS A 59 4.62 1.85 33.31
CA LYS A 59 3.27 1.28 33.46
C LYS A 59 2.26 2.31 33.96
N ASN A 60 2.73 3.42 34.54
CA ASN A 60 1.86 4.50 34.95
C ASN A 60 1.14 5.10 33.74
N ARG A 61 -0.17 5.26 33.84
CA ARG A 61 -0.97 5.88 32.78
C ARG A 61 -0.63 7.35 32.60
N ASP A 62 -0.46 8.06 33.71
CA ASP A 62 -0.24 9.50 33.74
C ASP A 62 1.06 9.83 34.49
N ARG A 63 1.65 10.98 34.18
CA ARG A 63 2.91 11.43 34.78
C ARG A 63 2.74 11.75 36.28
N PRO A 64 3.55 11.14 37.18
CA PRO A 64 3.61 11.53 38.58
C PRO A 64 4.00 13.01 38.74
N ARG A 65 3.43 13.71 39.74
CA ARG A 65 3.71 15.13 39.99
C ARG A 65 5.18 15.42 40.27
N SER A 66 5.90 14.47 40.86
CA SER A 66 7.33 14.57 41.20
C SER A 66 8.25 14.55 39.97
N ILE A 67 7.81 13.99 38.84
CA ILE A 67 8.64 13.88 37.63
C ILE A 67 8.40 15.11 36.75
N PRO A 68 9.41 15.95 36.46
CA PRO A 68 9.24 17.09 35.56
C PRO A 68 8.83 16.65 34.14
N HIS A 69 8.11 17.52 33.43
CA HIS A 69 7.89 17.33 31.99
C HIS A 69 9.21 17.29 31.24
N GLY A 70 9.31 16.44 30.21
CA GLY A 70 10.51 16.27 29.43
C GLY A 70 11.54 15.31 30.02
N THR A 71 11.30 14.82 31.24
CA THR A 71 12.16 13.80 31.86
C THR A 71 12.27 12.61 30.93
N THR A 72 13.49 12.19 30.66
CA THR A 72 13.80 11.16 29.68
C THR A 72 14.60 10.04 30.32
N ARG A 73 14.23 8.79 30.03
CA ARG A 73 15.02 7.59 30.32
C ARG A 73 15.32 6.89 29.00
N MET A 74 16.57 6.48 28.80
CA MET A 74 16.99 5.75 27.61
C MET A 74 17.70 4.45 27.99
N ALA A 75 17.53 3.42 27.18
CA ALA A 75 18.28 2.18 27.24
C ALA A 75 18.76 1.82 25.84
N VAL A 76 20.03 1.43 25.75
CA VAL A 76 20.63 0.96 24.49
C VAL A 76 20.66 -0.56 24.53
N ALA A 77 20.29 -1.20 23.41
CA ALA A 77 20.32 -2.66 23.33
C ALA A 77 21.78 -3.16 23.38
N LYS A 78 22.06 -4.10 24.28
CA LYS A 78 23.43 -4.64 24.47
C LYS A 78 23.99 -5.30 23.21
N ASN A 79 23.14 -6.01 22.48
CA ASN A 79 23.47 -6.72 21.24
C ASN A 79 23.37 -5.85 19.99
N CYS A 80 22.85 -4.62 20.10
CA CYS A 80 22.68 -3.71 18.97
C CYS A 80 22.81 -2.26 19.44
N PRO A 81 24.03 -1.71 19.50
CA PRO A 81 24.28 -0.34 19.97
C PRO A 81 23.55 0.74 19.18
N SER A 82 23.16 0.47 17.93
CA SER A 82 22.36 1.38 17.10
C SER A 82 20.88 1.41 17.49
N MET A 83 20.40 0.50 18.34
CA MET A 83 19.01 0.43 18.76
C MET A 83 18.84 1.03 20.15
N THR A 84 17.82 1.87 20.31
CA THR A 84 17.57 2.58 21.56
C THR A 84 16.10 2.59 21.89
N SER A 85 15.81 2.24 23.12
CA SER A 85 14.51 2.38 23.74
C SER A 85 14.50 3.64 24.60
N LEU A 86 13.38 4.34 24.59
CA LEU A 86 13.22 5.68 25.13
C LEU A 86 11.88 5.74 25.88
N VAL A 87 11.86 6.36 27.06
CA VAL A 87 10.64 6.83 27.70
C VAL A 87 10.75 8.33 27.94
N TRP A 88 9.80 9.09 27.40
CA TRP A 88 9.71 10.54 27.52
C TRP A 88 8.42 10.95 28.22
N TRP A 89 8.54 11.83 29.22
CA TRP A 89 7.41 12.21 30.07
C TRP A 89 6.69 13.49 29.62
N ASP A 90 5.46 13.34 29.12
CA ASP A 90 4.52 14.45 28.93
C ASP A 90 3.37 14.43 29.96
N ARG A 91 2.10 14.53 29.53
CA ARG A 91 0.93 14.21 30.38
C ARG A 91 0.90 12.73 30.70
N ARG A 92 1.27 11.92 29.71
CA ARG A 92 1.41 10.47 29.77
C ARG A 92 2.83 10.08 29.34
N PRO A 93 3.35 8.92 29.76
CA PRO A 93 4.63 8.45 29.28
C PRO A 93 4.52 8.06 27.81
N VAL A 94 5.45 8.55 26.99
CA VAL A 94 5.61 8.12 25.61
C VAL A 94 6.78 7.15 25.56
N GLN A 95 6.50 5.90 25.21
CA GLN A 95 7.50 4.86 25.02
C GLN A 95 7.83 4.76 23.54
N LEU A 96 9.12 4.83 23.22
CA LEU A 96 9.64 4.83 21.85
C LEU A 96 10.72 3.79 21.67
N LEU A 97 10.80 3.29 20.45
CA LEU A 97 11.89 2.46 19.95
C LEU A 97 12.41 3.09 18.67
N GLY A 98 13.72 3.22 18.55
CA GLY A 98 14.35 3.68 17.32
C GLY A 98 15.68 3.03 17.03
N THR A 99 16.08 3.06 15.76
CA THR A 99 17.39 2.62 15.27
C THR A 99 18.12 3.79 14.59
N GLY A 100 19.42 3.94 14.84
CA GLY A 100 20.28 4.95 14.20
C GLY A 100 19.99 6.42 14.56
N GLY A 101 18.93 6.70 15.32
CA GLY A 101 18.59 8.07 15.73
C GLY A 101 19.54 8.64 16.78
N SER A 102 19.75 9.94 16.73
CA SER A 102 20.52 10.67 17.75
C SER A 102 19.83 10.62 19.11
N ARG A 103 20.64 10.53 20.17
CA ARG A 103 20.24 10.49 21.58
C ARG A 103 20.45 11.83 22.29
N ARG A 104 20.90 12.85 21.56
CA ARG A 104 21.14 14.17 22.13
C ARG A 104 19.86 14.72 22.74
N MET A 105 20.01 15.31 23.93
CA MET A 105 18.97 16.13 24.50
C MET A 105 18.95 17.46 23.78
N GLU A 106 17.76 17.84 23.34
CA GLU A 106 17.44 19.12 22.75
C GLU A 106 16.23 19.68 23.51
N SER A 107 15.52 20.63 22.90
CA SER A 107 14.30 21.19 23.46
C SER A 107 13.14 21.16 22.48
N CYS A 108 11.94 21.13 23.03
CA CYS A 108 10.70 21.34 22.29
C CYS A 108 9.80 22.31 23.04
N PHE A 109 8.99 23.08 22.30
CA PHE A 109 8.01 23.97 22.91
C PHE A 109 6.72 23.23 23.21
N ARG A 110 6.16 23.54 24.38
CA ARG A 110 4.88 23.01 24.82
C ARG A 110 3.95 24.11 25.27
N TRP A 111 2.71 24.03 24.82
CA TRP A 111 1.64 24.90 25.25
C TRP A 111 1.21 24.58 26.68
N ARG A 112 1.24 25.60 27.55
CA ARG A 112 0.61 25.56 28.87
C ARG A 112 -0.77 26.21 28.84
N PRO A 113 -1.65 25.86 29.80
CA PRO A 113 -2.87 26.63 30.03
C PRO A 113 -2.53 28.13 30.13
N GLY A 114 -3.29 28.98 29.44
CA GLY A 114 -3.02 30.42 29.34
C GLY A 114 -2.21 30.85 28.11
N GLY A 115 -1.93 29.95 27.16
CA GLY A 115 -1.29 30.32 25.89
C GLY A 115 0.21 30.60 25.98
N VAL A 116 0.83 30.26 27.11
CA VAL A 116 2.28 30.44 27.31
C VAL A 116 3.03 29.22 26.78
N HIS A 117 4.07 29.46 25.98
CA HIS A 117 5.02 28.43 25.58
C HIS A 117 6.04 28.17 26.69
N ALA A 118 6.18 26.91 27.08
CA ALA A 118 7.27 26.47 27.94
C ALA A 118 8.22 25.59 27.14
N GLU A 119 9.50 25.86 27.26
CA GLU A 119 10.56 25.00 26.74
C GLU A 119 10.71 23.77 27.65
N VAL A 120 10.78 22.60 27.04
CA VAL A 120 10.85 21.30 27.73
C VAL A 120 11.96 20.46 27.09
N PRO A 121 12.82 19.79 27.88
CA PRO A 121 13.86 18.94 27.34
C PRO A 121 13.24 17.78 26.53
N CYS A 122 13.77 17.55 25.33
CA CYS A 122 13.25 16.59 24.39
C CYS A 122 14.40 15.92 23.62
N PRO A 123 14.48 14.59 23.59
CA PRO A 123 15.48 13.89 22.78
C PRO A 123 15.29 14.16 21.29
N SER A 124 16.38 14.25 20.54
CA SER A 124 16.32 14.42 19.08
C SER A 124 15.49 13.33 18.40
N MET A 125 15.58 12.07 18.84
CA MET A 125 14.75 10.98 18.33
C MET A 125 13.24 11.22 18.54
N MET A 126 12.84 11.81 19.67
CA MET A 126 11.45 12.18 19.94
C MET A 126 11.01 13.33 19.02
N ARG A 127 11.89 14.29 18.76
CA ARG A 127 11.63 15.39 17.83
C ARG A 127 11.46 14.88 16.40
N ASP A 128 12.33 13.96 15.96
CA ASP A 128 12.24 13.34 14.64
C ASP A 128 10.92 12.56 14.50
N TYR A 129 10.52 11.81 15.52
CA TYR A 129 9.21 11.15 15.56
C TYR A 129 8.07 12.16 15.38
N HIS A 130 8.01 13.21 16.20
CA HIS A 130 6.96 14.23 16.10
C HIS A 130 6.93 14.94 14.74
N ARG A 131 8.10 15.19 14.14
CA ARG A 131 8.21 15.87 12.84
C ARG A 131 7.56 15.06 11.71
N TRP A 132 7.66 13.73 11.77
CA TRP A 132 7.33 12.86 10.64
C TRP A 132 6.11 11.95 10.86
N MET A 133 5.67 11.72 12.11
CA MET A 133 4.56 10.80 12.42
C MET A 133 3.23 11.14 11.74
N GLY A 134 2.99 12.40 11.40
CA GLY A 134 1.73 12.85 10.79
C GLY A 134 1.67 12.75 9.26
N GLY A 135 2.69 12.22 8.59
CA GLY A 135 2.73 12.19 7.12
C GLY A 135 1.54 11.45 6.49
N VAL A 136 1.16 10.30 7.06
CA VAL A 136 0.00 9.51 6.59
C VAL A 136 -1.31 10.20 6.92
N ASP A 137 -1.45 10.74 8.13
CA ASP A 137 -2.66 11.42 8.58
C ASP A 137 -2.95 12.66 7.73
N VAL A 138 -1.93 13.41 7.32
CA VAL A 138 -2.10 14.57 6.43
C VAL A 138 -2.58 14.15 5.03
N HIS A 139 -2.04 13.03 4.49
CA HIS A 139 -2.49 12.50 3.20
C HIS A 139 -3.94 12.01 3.29
N ASP A 140 -4.28 11.24 4.33
CA ASP A 140 -5.63 10.74 4.53
C ASP A 140 -6.61 11.88 4.84
N GLN A 141 -6.16 12.92 5.54
CA GLN A 141 -6.94 14.13 5.75
C GLN A 141 -7.23 14.85 4.42
N LEU A 142 -6.25 15.04 3.54
CA LEU A 142 -6.50 15.63 2.22
C LEU A 142 -7.46 14.78 1.38
N ARG A 143 -7.36 13.45 1.51
CA ARG A 143 -8.18 12.49 0.80
C ARG A 143 -9.62 12.43 1.30
N LEU A 144 -9.84 12.35 2.62
CA LEU A 144 -11.13 12.12 3.27
C LEU A 144 -11.87 13.40 3.67
N GLN A 145 -11.33 14.57 3.35
CA GLN A 145 -11.99 15.86 3.58
C GLN A 145 -13.13 16.12 2.57
N ARG A 146 -13.44 17.39 2.32
CA ARG A 146 -14.62 17.88 1.55
C ARG A 146 -14.75 17.34 0.13
N TYR A 147 -13.69 16.78 -0.45
CA TYR A 147 -13.64 16.43 -1.87
C TYR A 147 -13.50 14.92 -2.16
N SER A 148 -13.69 14.04 -1.17
CA SER A 148 -13.62 12.59 -1.37
C SER A 148 -14.77 12.07 -2.24
N LEU A 149 -14.46 11.47 -3.39
CA LEU A 149 -15.45 10.78 -4.22
C LEU A 149 -15.98 9.52 -3.52
N GLN A 150 -15.12 8.81 -2.78
CA GLN A 150 -15.50 7.62 -2.03
C GLN A 150 -16.55 7.93 -0.95
N GLN A 151 -16.43 9.05 -0.24
CA GLN A 151 -17.39 9.43 0.80
C GLN A 151 -18.67 10.04 0.24
N GLN A 152 -18.58 10.80 -0.86
CA GLN A 152 -19.74 11.45 -1.48
C GLN A 152 -20.70 10.44 -2.14
N THR A 153 -20.20 9.29 -2.60
CA THR A 153 -21.02 8.32 -3.34
C THR A 153 -21.28 7.04 -2.56
N LYS A 154 -22.57 6.74 -2.32
CA LYS A 154 -22.97 5.49 -1.68
C LYS A 154 -23.09 4.37 -2.73
N CYS A 155 -22.11 3.48 -2.75
CA CYS A 155 -22.10 2.33 -3.64
C CYS A 155 -22.63 1.06 -2.93
N LYS A 156 -23.66 0.40 -3.48
CA LYS A 156 -24.14 -0.90 -2.97
C LYS A 156 -23.09 -2.02 -3.01
N LYS A 157 -22.15 -1.94 -3.94
CA LYS A 157 -21.09 -2.95 -4.14
C LYS A 157 -19.74 -2.39 -3.69
N TYR A 158 -19.08 -3.08 -2.76
CA TYR A 158 -17.85 -2.61 -2.10
C TYR A 158 -16.72 -2.25 -3.08
N TYR A 159 -16.54 -3.01 -4.16
CA TYR A 159 -15.44 -2.78 -5.10
C TYR A 159 -15.53 -1.42 -5.81
N LYS A 160 -16.73 -0.85 -5.95
CA LYS A 160 -16.89 0.50 -6.52
C LYS A 160 -16.36 1.56 -5.55
N ALA A 161 -16.62 1.40 -4.24
CA ALA A 161 -16.07 2.28 -3.22
C ALA A 161 -14.54 2.16 -3.14
N VAL A 162 -13.98 0.95 -3.28
CA VAL A 162 -12.53 0.75 -3.37
C VAL A 162 -11.94 1.46 -4.59
N PHE A 163 -12.56 1.33 -5.77
CA PHE A 163 -12.13 2.02 -6.98
C PHE A 163 -12.11 3.55 -6.79
N LEU A 164 -13.18 4.12 -6.24
CA LEU A 164 -13.23 5.56 -5.97
C LEU A 164 -12.20 6.00 -4.92
N GLY A 165 -11.92 5.14 -3.93
CA GLY A 165 -10.84 5.39 -2.99
C GLY A 165 -9.45 5.42 -3.65
N LEU A 166 -9.22 4.61 -4.68
CA LEU A 166 -7.98 4.65 -5.47
C LEU A 166 -7.90 5.92 -6.33
N VAL A 167 -9.03 6.37 -6.88
CA VAL A 167 -9.10 7.65 -7.60
C VAL A 167 -8.80 8.82 -6.65
N ASP A 168 -9.39 8.83 -5.44
CA ASP A 168 -9.09 9.84 -4.43
C ASP A 168 -7.58 9.87 -4.08
N ILE A 169 -6.94 8.71 -3.93
CA ILE A 169 -5.48 8.62 -3.70
C ILE A 169 -4.70 9.19 -4.89
N ALA A 170 -5.08 8.84 -6.12
CA ALA A 170 -4.42 9.34 -7.32
C ALA A 170 -4.52 10.86 -7.46
N ILE A 171 -5.69 11.44 -7.17
CA ILE A 171 -5.92 12.89 -7.18
C ILE A 171 -5.03 13.59 -6.14
N VAL A 172 -4.97 13.07 -4.90
CA VAL A 172 -4.09 13.65 -3.86
C VAL A 172 -2.62 13.54 -4.26
N ASN A 173 -2.18 12.42 -4.83
CA ASN A 173 -0.81 12.27 -5.31
C ASN A 173 -0.49 13.26 -6.45
N ALA A 174 -1.41 13.43 -7.39
CA ALA A 174 -1.28 14.42 -8.47
C ALA A 174 -1.18 15.85 -7.91
N TYR A 175 -1.99 16.18 -6.90
CA TYR A 175 -1.91 17.49 -6.21
C TYR A 175 -0.57 17.70 -5.50
N VAL A 176 -0.02 16.67 -4.83
CA VAL A 176 1.30 16.75 -4.18
C VAL A 176 2.40 17.04 -5.20
N VAL A 177 2.40 16.32 -6.33
CA VAL A 177 3.36 16.55 -7.43
C VAL A 177 3.18 17.93 -8.04
N PHE A 178 1.94 18.34 -8.32
CA PHE A 178 1.63 19.66 -8.84
C PHE A 178 2.17 20.77 -7.94
N ARG A 179 1.94 20.67 -6.63
CA ARG A 179 2.44 21.64 -5.66
C ARG A 179 3.96 21.68 -5.60
N ASP A 180 4.63 20.54 -5.76
CA ASP A 180 6.09 20.49 -5.79
C ASP A 180 6.66 21.20 -7.03
N VAL A 181 6.07 20.95 -8.21
CA VAL A 181 6.44 21.65 -9.45
C VAL A 181 6.18 23.16 -9.35
N GLN A 182 5.06 23.59 -8.77
CA GLN A 182 4.77 25.01 -8.57
C GLN A 182 5.79 25.68 -7.64
N LYS A 183 6.25 24.99 -6.59
CA LYS A 183 7.32 25.49 -5.71
C LYS A 183 8.64 25.66 -6.45
N GLN A 184 9.02 24.69 -7.29
CA GLN A 184 10.23 24.78 -8.10
C GLN A 184 10.20 25.94 -9.10
N ARG A 185 9.00 26.34 -9.54
CA ARG A 185 8.77 27.48 -10.43
C ARG A 185 8.54 28.80 -9.71
N GLU A 186 8.69 28.84 -8.38
CA GLU A 186 8.42 30.00 -7.52
C GLU A 186 7.01 30.60 -7.72
N ALA A 187 6.08 29.79 -8.19
CA ALA A 187 4.72 30.22 -8.47
C ALA A 187 3.88 30.24 -7.18
N LYS A 188 2.80 31.01 -7.21
CA LYS A 188 1.86 31.08 -6.08
C LYS A 188 1.28 29.68 -5.80
N PRO A 189 1.34 29.20 -4.54
CA PRO A 189 0.76 27.91 -4.20
C PRO A 189 -0.77 27.97 -4.39
N GLN A 190 -1.29 27.09 -5.23
CA GLN A 190 -2.73 26.92 -5.40
C GLN A 190 -3.29 26.05 -4.28
N THR A 191 -4.53 26.32 -3.89
CA THR A 191 -5.26 25.51 -2.93
C THR A 191 -5.70 24.18 -3.55
N HIS A 192 -6.01 23.20 -2.70
CA HIS A 192 -6.53 21.91 -3.16
C HIS A 192 -7.83 22.08 -3.96
N ALA A 193 -8.69 23.01 -3.55
CA ALA A 193 -9.94 23.31 -4.25
C ALA A 193 -9.70 23.88 -5.65
N GLU A 194 -8.79 24.85 -5.79
CA GLU A 194 -8.41 25.42 -7.08
C GLU A 194 -7.84 24.36 -8.01
N PHE A 195 -6.95 23.50 -7.51
CA PHE A 195 -6.42 22.38 -8.28
C PHE A 195 -7.53 21.45 -8.80
N LEU A 196 -8.49 21.10 -7.94
CA LEU A 196 -9.61 20.25 -8.32
C LEU A 196 -10.51 20.89 -9.39
N MET A 197 -10.75 22.20 -9.34
CA MET A 197 -11.50 22.90 -10.38
C MET A 197 -10.78 22.87 -11.73
N HIS A 198 -9.45 23.08 -11.73
CA HIS A 198 -8.66 22.98 -12.96
C HIS A 198 -8.66 21.54 -13.50
N LEU A 199 -8.47 20.55 -12.63
CA LEU A 199 -8.53 19.14 -13.00
C LEU A 199 -9.90 18.78 -13.59
N GLN A 200 -10.98 19.24 -12.97
CA GLN A 200 -12.34 19.01 -13.47
C GLN A 200 -12.53 19.63 -14.87
N ALA A 201 -12.12 20.88 -15.07
CA ALA A 201 -12.21 21.53 -16.38
C ALA A 201 -11.43 20.74 -17.45
N GLN A 202 -10.18 20.35 -17.16
CA GLN A 202 -9.37 19.53 -18.05
C GLN A 202 -10.00 18.17 -18.35
N MET A 203 -10.63 17.53 -17.36
CA MET A 203 -11.29 16.24 -17.55
C MET A 203 -12.55 16.33 -18.43
N LEU A 204 -13.25 17.47 -18.43
CA LEU A 204 -14.41 17.71 -19.29
C LEU A 204 -14.02 17.97 -20.75
N GLU A 205 -12.80 18.46 -20.98
CA GLU A 205 -12.25 18.72 -22.31
C GLU A 205 -11.68 17.46 -22.97
N VAL A 206 -11.54 16.34 -22.25
CA VAL A 206 -11.00 15.09 -22.80
C VAL A 206 -11.99 14.48 -23.79
N THR A 207 -11.52 14.25 -25.01
CA THR A 207 -12.27 13.64 -26.12
C THR A 207 -11.91 12.16 -26.31
N GLU A 208 -12.67 11.43 -27.15
CA GLU A 208 -12.35 10.05 -27.50
C GLU A 208 -10.97 9.91 -28.18
N GLU A 209 -10.52 10.94 -28.90
CA GLU A 209 -9.23 10.99 -29.59
C GLU A 209 -8.05 10.98 -28.60
N ASP A 210 -8.20 11.66 -27.46
CA ASP A 210 -7.18 11.70 -26.40
C ASP A 210 -6.96 10.31 -25.77
N PHE A 211 -8.01 9.48 -25.72
CA PHE A 211 -7.91 8.10 -25.25
C PHE A 211 -7.26 7.17 -26.28
N ALA A 212 -7.46 7.43 -27.57
CA ALA A 212 -6.84 6.66 -28.65
C ALA A 212 -5.32 6.89 -28.71
N GLN A 213 -4.86 8.13 -28.49
CA GLN A 213 -3.44 8.50 -28.51
C GLN A 213 -2.69 8.02 -27.25
N ARG A 214 -3.38 7.86 -26.11
CA ARG A 214 -2.80 7.45 -24.82
C ARG A 214 -2.87 5.96 -24.54
N GLN A 215 -3.26 5.12 -25.49
CA GLN A 215 -2.96 3.70 -25.34
C GLN A 215 -1.47 3.58 -25.10
N PRO A 216 -1.01 3.02 -23.96
CA PRO A 216 0.40 2.81 -23.77
C PRO A 216 0.86 2.06 -25.01
N GLN A 217 1.84 2.61 -25.72
CA GLN A 217 2.71 1.76 -26.50
C GLN A 217 3.23 0.78 -25.48
N VAL A 218 2.64 -0.42 -25.47
CA VAL A 218 3.16 -1.52 -24.68
C VAL A 218 4.52 -1.73 -25.31
N ASP A 219 5.52 -1.15 -24.67
CA ASP A 219 6.91 -1.41 -24.97
C ASP A 219 7.01 -2.93 -24.92
N THR A 220 7.09 -3.53 -26.10
CA THR A 220 6.89 -4.97 -26.29
C THR A 220 8.12 -5.75 -25.78
N THR A 221 8.98 -5.07 -25.03
CA THR A 221 10.16 -5.54 -24.31
C THR A 221 9.82 -6.12 -22.95
N VAL A 222 8.65 -5.82 -22.37
CA VAL A 222 8.02 -6.80 -21.48
C VAL A 222 7.44 -7.84 -22.40
N ALA A 223 8.24 -8.87 -22.68
CA ALA A 223 7.78 -10.07 -23.34
C ALA A 223 6.40 -10.41 -22.78
N ILE A 224 5.35 -10.17 -23.59
CA ILE A 224 4.15 -10.96 -23.52
C ILE A 224 4.73 -12.36 -23.52
N ARG A 225 4.69 -13.05 -22.37
CA ARG A 225 5.08 -14.44 -22.30
C ARG A 225 4.28 -15.08 -23.42
N THR A 226 4.96 -15.35 -24.53
CA THR A 226 4.41 -16.16 -25.61
C THR A 226 3.94 -17.38 -24.87
N LEU A 227 2.61 -17.54 -24.84
CA LEU A 227 2.01 -18.69 -24.19
C LEU A 227 2.79 -19.88 -24.73
N PRO A 228 3.36 -20.74 -23.85
CA PRO A 228 4.14 -21.87 -24.32
C PRO A 228 3.36 -22.60 -25.41
N ASP A 229 4.06 -23.08 -26.44
CA ASP A 229 3.53 -23.86 -27.58
C ASP A 229 2.68 -25.09 -27.17
N GLU A 230 2.52 -25.34 -25.87
CA GLU A 230 1.64 -26.34 -25.27
C GLU A 230 0.13 -26.10 -25.44
N HIS A 231 -0.31 -25.02 -26.11
CA HIS A 231 -1.73 -24.71 -26.29
C HIS A 231 -2.41 -25.54 -27.40
N VAL A 232 -2.14 -26.85 -27.44
CA VAL A 232 -2.75 -27.77 -28.39
C VAL A 232 -4.17 -28.15 -27.92
N PRO A 233 -5.20 -27.97 -28.75
CA PRO A 233 -6.56 -28.41 -28.42
C PRO A 233 -6.59 -29.93 -28.18
N ARG A 234 -7.00 -30.34 -26.97
CA ARG A 234 -7.18 -31.76 -26.61
C ARG A 234 -8.65 -32.09 -26.45
N GLN A 235 -9.04 -33.30 -26.84
CA GLN A 235 -10.38 -33.82 -26.57
C GLN A 235 -10.48 -34.32 -25.14
N ASN A 236 -11.67 -34.21 -24.52
CA ASN A 236 -11.90 -34.78 -23.20
C ASN A 236 -11.68 -36.31 -23.22
N PRO A 237 -10.76 -36.86 -22.41
CA PRO A 237 -10.55 -38.31 -22.36
C PRO A 237 -11.76 -39.05 -21.76
N ASP A 238 -12.58 -38.37 -20.96
CA ASP A 238 -13.72 -38.97 -20.28
C ASP A 238 -14.88 -39.28 -21.24
N PHE A 239 -15.40 -40.50 -21.16
CA PHE A 239 -16.64 -40.92 -21.83
C PHE A 239 -17.78 -41.04 -20.83
N GLN A 240 -19.00 -40.83 -21.31
CA GLN A 240 -20.24 -41.09 -20.59
C GLN A 240 -21.22 -41.80 -21.51
N ILE A 241 -22.00 -42.73 -20.97
CA ILE A 241 -23.06 -43.40 -21.72
C ILE A 241 -24.31 -42.54 -21.61
N VAL A 242 -24.87 -42.13 -22.75
CA VAL A 242 -26.12 -41.38 -22.82
C VAL A 242 -27.01 -42.09 -23.82
N ASN A 243 -28.16 -42.59 -23.37
CA ASN A 243 -29.13 -43.36 -24.15
C ASN A 243 -28.50 -44.56 -24.87
N GLY A 244 -27.73 -45.37 -24.13
CA GLY A 244 -27.05 -46.57 -24.67
C GLY A 244 -25.84 -46.28 -25.58
N GLN A 245 -25.59 -45.02 -25.95
CA GLN A 245 -24.47 -44.64 -26.81
C GLN A 245 -23.33 -44.03 -26.00
N ARG A 246 -22.10 -44.52 -26.24
CA ARG A 246 -20.88 -43.98 -25.64
C ARG A 246 -20.55 -42.62 -26.27
N LYS A 247 -20.77 -41.53 -25.53
CA LYS A 247 -20.49 -40.16 -25.96
C LYS A 247 -19.40 -39.54 -25.10
N ARG A 248 -18.53 -38.72 -25.68
CA ARG A 248 -17.52 -37.97 -24.90
C ARG A 248 -18.20 -36.97 -23.95
N ARG A 249 -17.75 -36.93 -22.71
CA ARG A 249 -18.29 -36.06 -21.66
C ARG A 249 -18.05 -34.60 -22.02
N GLN A 250 -19.11 -33.79 -22.00
CA GLN A 250 -19.00 -32.35 -22.18
C GLN A 250 -18.80 -31.70 -20.82
N ARG A 251 -17.87 -30.75 -20.70
CA ARG A 251 -17.66 -29.99 -19.45
C ARG A 251 -17.93 -28.51 -19.68
N GLN A 252 -18.34 -27.82 -18.61
CA GLN A 252 -18.60 -26.39 -18.70
C GLN A 252 -17.30 -25.61 -18.89
N CYS A 253 -17.27 -24.69 -19.85
CA CYS A 253 -16.15 -23.80 -20.07
C CYS A 253 -16.20 -22.62 -19.09
N LYS A 254 -15.13 -22.40 -18.33
CA LYS A 254 -15.07 -21.30 -17.35
C LYS A 254 -15.26 -19.92 -17.99
N VAL A 255 -14.63 -19.68 -19.15
CA VAL A 255 -14.74 -18.42 -19.89
C VAL A 255 -16.15 -18.20 -20.44
N CYS A 256 -16.75 -19.21 -21.06
CA CYS A 256 -18.11 -19.10 -21.60
C CYS A 256 -19.16 -19.00 -20.48
N SER A 257 -18.94 -19.66 -19.35
CA SER A 257 -19.80 -19.51 -18.17
C SER A 257 -19.73 -18.11 -17.56
N ASN A 258 -18.53 -17.51 -17.50
CA ASN A 258 -18.34 -16.16 -16.96
C ASN A 258 -18.81 -15.04 -17.92
N ARG A 259 -18.73 -15.24 -19.24
CA ARG A 259 -19.06 -14.22 -20.25
C ARG A 259 -20.50 -14.28 -20.75
N LYS A 260 -21.35 -15.12 -20.17
CA LYS A 260 -22.72 -15.31 -20.66
C LYS A 260 -23.55 -14.03 -20.45
N ARG A 261 -24.10 -13.48 -21.54
CA ARG A 261 -24.96 -12.29 -21.51
C ARG A 261 -26.44 -12.61 -21.74
N CYS A 262 -26.76 -13.76 -22.36
CA CYS A 262 -28.14 -14.16 -22.68
C CYS A 262 -28.39 -15.65 -22.33
N VAL A 263 -29.62 -16.01 -21.95
CA VAL A 263 -30.03 -17.42 -21.75
C VAL A 263 -29.97 -18.16 -23.09
N GLY A 264 -29.51 -19.42 -23.11
CA GLY A 264 -29.28 -20.19 -24.35
C GLY A 264 -27.83 -20.30 -24.86
N GLU A 265 -26.92 -19.38 -24.51
CA GLU A 265 -25.53 -19.47 -25.00
C GLU A 265 -24.80 -20.75 -24.52
N ARG A 266 -24.02 -21.35 -25.44
CA ARG A 266 -23.32 -22.64 -25.27
C ARG A 266 -22.33 -22.60 -24.10
N ARG A 267 -22.58 -23.44 -23.09
CA ARG A 267 -21.74 -23.56 -21.88
C ARG A 267 -20.76 -24.73 -21.93
N ALA A 268 -21.03 -25.76 -22.74
CA ALA A 268 -20.31 -27.03 -22.68
C ALA A 268 -19.43 -27.27 -23.91
N THR A 269 -18.21 -27.75 -23.69
CA THR A 269 -17.26 -28.14 -24.73
C THR A 269 -16.72 -29.56 -24.51
N LYS A 270 -16.36 -30.23 -25.62
CA LYS A 270 -15.64 -31.51 -25.67
C LYS A 270 -14.14 -31.31 -25.97
N ILE A 271 -13.76 -30.12 -26.44
CA ILE A 271 -12.40 -29.74 -26.84
C ILE A 271 -11.94 -28.60 -25.93
N PHE A 272 -10.79 -28.76 -25.30
CA PHE A 272 -10.24 -27.79 -24.36
C PHE A 272 -8.73 -27.62 -24.55
N VAL A 273 -8.22 -26.46 -24.14
CA VAL A 273 -6.79 -26.22 -23.95
C VAL A 273 -6.50 -26.32 -22.46
N GLN A 274 -5.43 -27.02 -22.10
CA GLN A 274 -5.01 -27.18 -20.71
C GLN A 274 -4.16 -25.96 -20.33
N GLY A 275 -4.72 -25.05 -19.53
CA GLY A 275 -3.98 -23.89 -19.06
C GLY A 275 -3.02 -24.29 -17.94
N VAL A 276 -1.76 -23.86 -18.04
CA VAL A 276 -0.80 -23.89 -16.93
C VAL A 276 -0.94 -22.59 -16.17
N VAL A 277 -1.63 -22.63 -15.02
CA VAL A 277 -1.59 -21.54 -14.05
C VAL A 277 -0.97 -22.09 -12.78
N HIS A 278 0.06 -21.40 -12.30
CA HIS A 278 0.79 -21.72 -11.08
C HIS A 278 -0.18 -21.96 -9.91
N GLN A 279 0.02 -23.12 -9.27
CA GLN A 279 -0.54 -23.56 -7.99
C GLN A 279 -2.06 -23.83 -7.94
N THR A 280 -2.35 -25.14 -8.00
CA THR A 280 -3.47 -25.91 -7.40
C THR A 280 -4.78 -26.20 -8.14
N LYS A 281 -5.08 -25.67 -9.34
CA LYS A 281 -6.20 -26.21 -10.17
C LYS A 281 -5.92 -26.10 -11.66
N HIS A 282 -5.97 -27.24 -12.39
CA HIS A 282 -5.99 -27.24 -13.85
C HIS A 282 -7.31 -26.61 -14.36
N GLU A 283 -7.22 -25.44 -14.98
CA GLU A 283 -8.37 -24.79 -15.62
C GLU A 283 -8.46 -25.21 -17.10
N ARG A 284 -9.67 -25.62 -17.53
CA ARG A 284 -9.95 -26.04 -18.92
C ARG A 284 -10.71 -24.94 -19.66
N ILE A 285 -10.12 -24.43 -20.73
CA ILE A 285 -10.65 -23.31 -21.52
C ILE A 285 -11.12 -23.82 -22.89
N CYS A 286 -12.24 -23.30 -23.42
CA CYS A 286 -12.77 -23.70 -24.72
C CYS A 286 -11.91 -23.15 -25.87
N ALA A 287 -11.46 -24.03 -26.77
CA ALA A 287 -10.66 -23.66 -27.94
C ALA A 287 -11.44 -22.83 -28.99
N ILE A 288 -12.79 -22.89 -29.00
CA ILE A 288 -13.62 -22.33 -30.09
C ILE A 288 -13.64 -20.79 -30.09
N ARG A 289 -13.35 -20.13 -28.95
CA ARG A 289 -13.48 -18.67 -28.81
C ARG A 289 -12.15 -17.90 -28.72
N TYR A 290 -11.03 -18.62 -28.68
CA TYR A 290 -9.71 -18.06 -28.93
C TYR A 290 -9.42 -18.39 -30.40
N GLY A 291 -9.41 -17.39 -31.28
CA GLY A 291 -9.49 -17.56 -32.74
C GLY A 291 -8.36 -18.36 -33.38
N LEU A 292 -8.44 -19.69 -33.29
CA LEU A 292 -7.71 -20.63 -34.14
C LEU A 292 -8.74 -21.29 -35.07
N THR A 293 -9.13 -20.55 -36.10
CA THR A 293 -9.85 -21.08 -37.26
C THR A 293 -8.92 -22.01 -38.03
N THR A 294 -9.00 -23.32 -37.79
CA THR A 294 -8.50 -24.30 -38.76
C THR A 294 -9.50 -24.39 -39.91
N ARG A 295 -9.21 -23.71 -41.02
CA ARG A 295 -9.81 -24.04 -42.33
C ARG A 295 -9.46 -25.51 -42.64
N ARG A 296 -10.46 -26.36 -42.83
CA ARG A 296 -10.28 -27.60 -43.61
C ARG A 296 -10.51 -27.23 -45.06
N ILE A 297 -9.45 -27.38 -45.86
CA ILE A 297 -9.55 -27.49 -47.30
C ILE A 297 -9.92 -28.94 -47.58
N HIS A 298 -11.12 -29.14 -48.15
CA HIS A 298 -11.44 -30.02 -49.28
C HIS A 298 -12.91 -29.77 -49.64
#